data_AF-A0A377G7B0-F1
#
_entry.id   AF-A0A377G7B0-F1
#
_cell.length_a   1.000
_cell.length_b   1.000
_cell.length_c   1.000
_cell.angle_alpha   90.00
_cell.angle_beta   90.00
_cell.angle_gamma   90.00
#
_symmetry.space_group_name_H-M   'P 1'
#
loop_
_entity.id
_entity.type
_entity.pdbx_description
1 polymer ?
#
loop_
_entity_poly.entity_id
_entity_poly.type
_entity_poly.pdbx_seq_one_letter_code
_entity_poly.pdbx_strand_id
1 'polypeptide(L)' 'MHNGEDVIIGDFQNILLRNGYSAHEFKITIKNGSSYDPNQIVSTQVWITIEKNFIKKQYGLYRSNWPDDFERDLQKGYFN' A
#
# COMPACT_ATOMS: atom_id res chain seq x y z
N MET A 1 -13.51 6.56 12.05
CA MET A 1 -12.91 5.21 12.12
C MET A 1 -11.45 5.34 11.72
N HIS A 2 -10.54 5.48 12.69
CA HIS A 2 -9.10 5.66 12.46
C HIS A 2 -8.35 4.32 12.31
N ASN A 3 -8.92 3.21 12.77
CA ASN A 3 -8.21 1.93 12.91
C ASN A 3 -7.74 1.28 11.59
N GLY A 4 -8.32 1.61 10.44
CA GLY A 4 -7.96 0.98 9.16
C GLY A 4 -6.61 1.46 8.63
N GLU A 5 -6.33 2.76 8.75
CA GLU A 5 -5.10 3.36 8.24
C GLU A 5 -3.91 2.97 9.11
N ASP A 6 -4.07 2.93 10.44
CA ASP A 6 -3.02 2.51 11.37
C ASP A 6 -2.56 1.06 11.10
N VAL A 7 -3.50 0.15 10.79
CA VAL A 7 -3.18 -1.24 10.43
C VAL A 7 -2.41 -1.32 9.12
N ILE A 8 -2.81 -0.52 8.12
CA ILE A 8 -2.12 -0.45 6.83
C ILE A 8 -0.69 0.08 7.01
N ILE A 9 -0.50 1.11 7.83
CA ILE A 9 0.82 1.68 8.12
C ILE A 9 1.69 0.68 8.88
N GLY A 10 1.15 -0.02 9.87
CA GLY A 10 1.88 -1.05 10.61
C GLY A 10 2.33 -2.20 9.70
N ASP A 11 1.45 -2.69 8.83
CA ASP A 11 1.79 -3.76 7.91
C ASP A 11 2.80 -3.31 6.84
N PHE A 12 2.65 -2.08 6.32
CA PHE A 12 3.65 -1.45 5.45
C PHE A 12 5.06 -1.47 6.07
N GLN A 13 5.16 -1.05 7.35
CA GLN A 13 6.43 -1.02 8.07
C GLN A 13 7.01 -2.44 8.24
N ASN A 14 6.17 -3.43 8.53
CA ASN A 14 6.59 -4.83 8.64
C ASN A 14 7.11 -5.40 7.30
N ILE A 15 6.42 -5.08 6.19
CA ILE A 15 6.84 -5.51 4.85
C ILE A 15 8.19 -4.89 4.49
N LEU A 16 8.40 -3.61 4.77
CA LEU A 16 9.70 -2.97 4.53
C LEU A 16 10.80 -3.59 5.38
N LEU A 17 10.55 -3.76 6.69
CA LEU A 17 11.51 -4.33 7.63
C LEU A 17 11.96 -5.74 7.21
N ARG A 18 11.02 -6.62 6.84
CA ARG A 18 11.36 -8.00 6.43
C ARG A 18 12.09 -8.06 5.09
N ASN A 19 11.97 -7.03 4.26
CA ASN A 19 12.70 -6.89 2.99
C ASN A 19 13.98 -6.05 3.13
N GLY A 20 14.39 -5.69 4.35
CA GLY A 20 15.64 -4.99 4.63
C GLY A 20 15.63 -3.47 4.34
N TYR A 21 14.44 -2.88 4.22
CA TYR A 21 14.26 -1.46 3.96
C TYR A 21 13.87 -0.68 5.22
N SER A 22 14.34 0.57 5.34
CA SER A 22 13.88 1.46 6.41
C SER A 22 12.60 2.17 5.99
N ALA A 23 11.58 2.14 6.86
CA ALA A 23 10.33 2.87 6.63
C ALA A 23 10.52 4.38 6.42
N HIS A 24 11.61 4.95 6.92
CA HIS A 24 11.94 6.37 6.76
C HIS A 24 12.38 6.74 5.34
N GLU A 25 12.81 5.77 4.53
CA GLU A 25 13.19 5.98 3.12
C GLU A 25 11.97 6.09 2.21
N PHE A 26 10.79 5.75 2.72
CA PHE A 26 9.56 5.70 1.96
C PHE A 26 8.52 6.67 2.52
N LYS A 27 7.76 7.26 1.62
CA LYS A 27 6.56 8.02 1.96
C LYS A 27 5.34 7.25 1.47
N ILE A 28 4.42 6.96 2.40
CA ILE A 28 3.14 6.33 2.12
C ILE A 28 2.02 7.37 2.15
N THR A 29 1.14 7.34 1.15
CA THR A 29 -0.09 8.12 1.12
C THR A 29 -1.25 7.17 0.91
N ILE A 30 -2.20 7.16 1.84
CA ILE A 30 -3.40 6.33 1.79
C ILE A 30 -4.58 7.21 1.37
N LYS A 31 -5.33 6.78 0.36
CA LYS A 31 -6.57 7.42 -0.09
C LYS A 31 -7.68 6.40 -0.15
N ASN A 32 -8.69 6.58 0.70
CA ASN A 32 -9.90 5.79 0.63
C ASN A 32 -10.74 6.26 -0.58
N GLY A 33 -10.98 5.36 -1.52
CA GLY A 33 -11.87 5.56 -2.66
C GLY A 33 -13.14 4.74 -2.50
N SER A 34 -14.25 5.28 -2.98
CA SER A 34 -15.49 4.56 -3.22
C SER A 34 -15.54 4.24 -4.70
N SER A 35 -15.31 2.97 -5.08
CA SER A 35 -15.62 2.52 -6.44
C SER A 35 -17.07 2.05 -6.47
N TYR A 36 -17.89 2.70 -7.30
CA TYR A 36 -19.26 2.28 -7.53
C TYR A 36 -19.28 1.26 -8.66
N ASP A 37 -19.35 -0.01 -8.30
CA ASP A 37 -19.54 -1.10 -9.25
C ASP A 37 -21.00 -1.56 -9.19
N PRO A 38 -21.83 -1.35 -10.24
CA PRO A 38 -23.25 -1.66 -10.19
C PRO A 38 -23.56 -3.16 -10.03
N ASN A 39 -22.56 -4.03 -10.21
CA ASN A 39 -22.67 -5.48 -10.03
C ASN A 39 -21.98 -6.01 -8.77
N GLN A 40 -21.28 -5.17 -8.00
CA GLN A 40 -20.63 -5.59 -6.76
C GLN A 40 -21.01 -4.67 -5.59
N ILE A 41 -21.39 -5.32 -4.49
CA ILE A 41 -21.45 -4.76 -3.14
C ILE A 41 -20.28 -3.78 -2.98
N VAL A 42 -20.60 -2.51 -2.67
CA VAL A 42 -19.66 -1.39 -2.50
C VAL A 42 -18.37 -1.88 -1.85
N SER A 43 -17.34 -2.09 -2.66
CA SER A 43 -16.05 -2.55 -2.17
C SER A 43 -15.25 -1.29 -1.86
N THR A 44 -15.03 -1.02 -0.58
CA THR A 44 -14.14 0.04 -0.13
C THR A 44 -12.77 -0.20 -0.75
N GLN A 45 -12.40 0.63 -1.72
CA GLN A 45 -11.15 0.51 -2.44
C GLN A 45 -10.16 1.48 -1.84
N VAL A 46 -9.09 0.97 -1.27
CA VAL A 46 -8.04 1.82 -0.69
C VAL A 46 -6.92 1.93 -1.70
N TRP A 47 -6.59 3.16 -2.08
CA TRP A 47 -5.46 3.46 -2.94
C TRP A 47 -4.27 3.84 -2.08
N ILE A 48 -3.21 3.03 -2.15
CA ILE A 48 -1.95 3.31 -1.45
C ILE A 48 -0.94 3.79 -2.48
N THR A 49 -0.34 4.93 -2.24
CA THR A 49 0.75 5.45 -3.05
C THR A 49 2.03 5.40 -2.23
N ILE A 50 3.07 4.78 -2.77
CA ILE A 50 4.37 4.61 -2.11
C ILE A 50 5.41 5.32 -2.95
N GLU A 51 6.21 6.14 -2.29
CA GLU A 51 7.24 6.96 -2.87
C GLU A 51 8.58 6.66 -2.19
N LYS A 52 9.65 6.41 -2.95
CA LYS A 52 11.04 6.39 -2.49
C LYS A 52 11.87 7.20 -3.48
N ASN A 53 12.54 8.25 -3.00
CA ASN A 53 13.25 9.21 -3.86
C ASN A 53 12.34 9.77 -4.99
N PHE A 54 12.69 9.54 -6.25
CA PHE A 54 11.92 9.96 -7.43
C PHE A 54 10.95 8.89 -7.95
N ILE A 55 10.94 7.70 -7.34
CA ILE A 55 10.13 6.57 -7.77
C ILE A 55 8.82 6.61 -6.99
N LYS A 56 7.70 6.53 -7.74
CA LYS A 56 6.36 6.59 -7.21
C LYS A 56 5.50 5.51 -7.84
N LYS A 57 4.85 4.69 -7.03
CA LYS A 57 3.93 3.66 -7.49
C LYS A 57 2.65 3.65 -6.66
N GLN A 58 1.52 3.43 -7.34
CA GLN A 58 0.21 3.33 -6.71
C GLN A 58 -0.28 1.88 -6.76
N TYR A 59 -0.89 1.45 -5.66
CA TYR A 59 -1.44 0.12 -5.45
C TYR A 59 -2.90 0.23 -5.02
N GLY A 60 -3.74 -0.66 -5.51
CA GLY A 60 -5.12 -0.82 -5.04
C GLY A 60 -5.21 -1.95 -4.02
N LEU A 61 -5.79 -1.68 -2.85
CA LEU A 61 -6.23 -2.69 -1.90
C LEU A 61 -7.73 -2.90 -2.00
N TYR A 62 -8.12 -4.15 -2.26
CA TYR A 62 -9.50 -4.61 -2.40
C TYR A 62 -9.85 -5.60 -1.28
N ARG A 63 -9.76 -5.15 -0.03
CA ARG A 63 -9.77 -5.89 1.27
C ARG A 63 -8.39 -5.84 1.91
N SER A 64 -8.35 -5.98 3.24
CA SER A 64 -7.23 -5.70 4.15
C SER A 64 -5.90 -6.42 3.89
N ASN A 65 -5.71 -7.08 2.75
CA ASN A 65 -4.47 -7.72 2.36
C ASN A 65 -3.68 -6.77 1.46
N TRP A 66 -2.41 -6.57 1.77
CA TRP A 66 -1.49 -5.88 0.87
C TRP A 66 -1.39 -6.60 -0.48
N PRO A 67 -1.30 -5.85 -1.60
CA PRO A 67 -1.14 -6.47 -2.90
C PRO A 67 0.24 -7.11 -2.97
N ASP A 68 0.27 -8.38 -3.40
CA ASP A 68 1.51 -9.16 -3.62
C ASP A 68 2.52 -8.41 -4.52
N ASP A 69 2.03 -7.49 -5.35
CA ASP A 69 2.84 -6.63 -6.20
C ASP A 69 3.83 -5.76 -5.42
N PHE A 70 3.45 -5.21 -4.25
CA PHE A 70 4.36 -4.31 -3.51
C PHE A 70 5.61 -5.03 -3.01
N GLU A 71 5.44 -6.18 -2.36
CA GLU A 71 6.59 -6.95 -1.88
C GLU A 71 7.44 -7.49 -3.03
N ARG A 72 6.81 -7.91 -4.13
CA ARG A 72 7.53 -8.31 -5.35
C ARG A 72 8.34 -7.16 -5.93
N ASP A 73 7.83 -5.94 -5.92
CA ASP A 73 8.55 -4.76 -6.38
C ASP A 73 9.78 -4.47 -5.51
N LEU A 74 9.67 -4.62 -4.18
CA LEU A 74 10.81 -4.52 -3.27
C LEU A 74 11.88 -5.57 -3.59
N GLN A 75 11.48 -6.84 -3.72
CA GLN A 75 12.41 -7.96 -4.00
C GLN A 75 13.11 -7.82 -5.36
N LYS A 76 12.44 -7.20 -6.34
CA LYS A 76 13.02 -6.92 -7.66
C LYS A 76 13.86 -5.64 -7.70
N GLY A 77 13.95 -4.90 -6.60
CA GLY A 77 14.68 -3.64 -6.54
C GLY A 77 14.03 -2.51 -7.33
N TYR A 78 12.70 -2.55 -7.54
CA TYR A 78 11.97 -1.51 -8.30
C TYR A 78 12.15 -0.11 -7.68
N PHE A 79 12.34 -0.03 -6.37
CA PHE A 79 12.52 1.21 -5.63
C PHE A 79 14.00 1.57 -5.36
N ASN A 80 14.96 0.86 -5.97
CA ASN A 80 16.40 1.12 -5.82
C ASN A 80 16.94 2.06 -6.88
#